data_AF-T1AUC7-F1
#
_entry.id   AF-T1AUC7-F1
#
_cell.length_a   1.000
_cell.length_b   1.000
_cell.length_c   1.000
_cell.angle_alpha   90.00
_cell.angle_beta   90.00
_cell.angle_gamma   90.00
#
_symmetry.space_group_name_H-M   'P 1'
#
loop_
_entity.id
_entity.type
_entity.pdbx_description
1 polymer ?
#
loop_
_entity_poly.entity_id
_entity_poly.type
_entity_poly.pdbx_seq_one_letter_code
_entity_poly.pdbx_strand_id
1 'polypeptide(L)' 'MPKKKALAAIERSILVVIFHLLSNPTATFTDLGSDYYAKRIDQKRRTDQLVRQLEALGHHVTLAPAA' A
#
# COMPACT_ATOMS: atom_id res chain seq x y z
N MET A 1 0.39 13.93 5.27
CA MET A 1 -1.08 13.81 5.14
C MET A 1 -1.73 14.43 6.37
N PRO A 2 -2.72 15.33 6.24
CA PRO A 2 -3.42 15.86 7.40
C PRO A 2 -4.20 14.74 8.11
N LYS A 3 -4.13 14.66 9.44
CA LYS A 3 -4.68 13.57 10.28
C LYS A 3 -6.14 13.21 9.95
N LYS A 4 -6.97 14.22 9.65
CA LYS A 4 -8.39 14.04 9.27
C LYS A 4 -8.59 13.21 8.01
N LYS A 5 -7.73 13.38 6.99
CA LYS A 5 -7.82 12.61 5.73
C LYS A 5 -7.45 11.14 5.94
N ALA A 6 -6.52 10.86 6.85
CA ALA A 6 -6.13 9.49 7.18
C ALA A 6 -7.26 8.74 7.89
N LEU A 7 -7.94 9.38 8.85
CA LEU A 7 -9.08 8.79 9.56
C LEU A 7 -10.22 8.42 8.59
N ALA A 8 -10.62 9.35 7.72
CA ALA A 8 -11.68 9.11 6.74
C ALA A 8 -11.33 7.96 5.77
N ALA A 9 -10.06 7.81 5.39
CA ALA A 9 -9.62 6.70 4.55
C ALA A 9 -9.72 5.35 5.27
N ILE A 10 -9.44 5.32 6.57
CA ILE A 10 -9.57 4.12 7.42
C ILE A 10 -11.05 3.74 7.54
N GLU A 11 -11.92 4.70 7.90
CA GLU A 11 -13.37 4.48 8.05
C GLU A 11 -13.99 3.93 6.75
N ARG A 12 -13.66 4.53 5.61
CA ARG A 12 -14.13 4.04 4.30
C ARG A 12 -13.67 2.60 4.04
N SER A 13 -12.44 2.27 4.38
CA SER A 13 -11.90 0.92 4.17
C SER A 13 -12.64 -0.11 5.02
N ILE A 14 -12.94 0.22 6.29
CA ILE A 14 -13.73 -0.64 7.19
C ILE A 14 -15.14 -0.87 6.64
N LEU A 15 -15.82 0.21 6.23
CA LEU A 15 -17.18 0.11 5.68
C LEU A 15 -17.24 -0.77 4.41
N VAL A 16 -16.24 -0.65 3.54
CA VAL A 16 -16.14 -1.48 2.34
C VAL A 16 -15.95 -2.95 2.70
N VAL A 17 -15.11 -3.28 3.69
CA VAL A 17 -14.93 -4.67 4.15
C VAL A 17 -16.24 -5.22 4.69
N ILE A 18 -16.92 -4.49 5.59
CA ILE A 18 -18.21 -4.91 6.17
C ILE A 18 -19.23 -5.17 5.07
N PHE A 19 -19.34 -4.26 4.09
CA PHE A 19 -20.27 -4.42 2.97
C PHE A 19 -20.05 -5.74 2.22
N HIS A 20 -18.81 -6.10 1.90
CA HIS A 20 -18.51 -7.34 1.18
C HIS A 20 -18.83 -8.60 2.01
N LEU A 21 -18.55 -8.56 3.31
CA LEU A 21 -18.86 -9.69 4.20
C LEU A 21 -20.37 -9.89 4.36
N LEU A 22 -21.15 -8.81 4.42
CA LEU A 22 -22.60 -8.89 4.49
C LEU A 22 -23.23 -9.28 3.14
N SER A 23 -22.63 -8.86 2.03
CA SER A 23 -23.17 -9.12 0.69
C SER A 23 -22.88 -10.53 0.18
N ASN A 24 -21.90 -11.25 0.75
CA ASN A 24 -21.55 -12.61 0.35
C ASN A 24 -21.45 -13.53 1.59
N PRO A 25 -22.40 -14.45 1.78
CA PRO A 25 -22.42 -15.35 2.95
C PRO A 25 -21.26 -16.35 3.00
N THR A 26 -20.52 -16.51 1.90
CA THR A 26 -19.31 -17.35 1.84
C THR A 26 -18.02 -16.56 1.96
N ALA A 27 -18.09 -15.22 2.04
CA ALA A 27 -16.91 -14.39 2.19
C ALA A 27 -16.37 -14.44 3.63
N THR A 28 -15.09 -14.76 3.75
CA THR A 28 -14.38 -14.78 5.04
C THR A 28 -13.40 -13.63 5.08
N PHE A 29 -13.43 -12.85 6.17
CA PHE A 29 -12.40 -11.85 6.40
C PHE A 29 -11.07 -12.55 6.65
N THR A 30 -10.07 -12.22 5.83
CA THR A 30 -8.69 -12.65 6.04
C THR A 30 -7.89 -11.44 6.45
N ASP A 31 -7.33 -11.47 7.65
CA ASP A 31 -6.43 -10.40 8.09
C ASP A 31 -5.21 -10.37 7.17
N LEU A 32 -4.85 -9.18 6.73
CA LEU A 32 -3.75 -8.98 5.79
C LEU A 32 -2.38 -9.12 6.45
N GLY A 33 -2.34 -9.24 7.78
CA GLY A 33 -1.13 -9.19 8.60
C GLY A 33 -0.81 -7.77 9.03
N SER A 34 -0.23 -7.64 10.24
CA SER A 34 0.21 -6.35 10.80
C SER A 34 1.28 -5.65 9.98
N ASP A 35 1.96 -6.40 9.11
CA ASP A 35 3.03 -5.96 8.23
C ASP A 35 2.57 -5.63 6.80
N TYR A 36 1.28 -5.80 6.47
CA TYR A 36 0.76 -5.56 5.12
C TYR A 36 1.10 -4.16 4.57
N TYR A 37 0.81 -3.14 5.37
CA TYR A 37 1.06 -1.75 4.99
C TYR A 37 2.56 -1.43 5.01
N ALA A 38 3.31 -1.98 5.98
CA ALA A 38 4.76 -1.81 6.03
C ALA A 38 5.41 -2.38 4.76
N LYS A 39 5.13 -3.64 4.41
CA LYS A 39 5.66 -4.29 3.20
C LYS A 39 5.35 -3.50 1.93
N ARG A 40 4.08 -3.10 1.71
CA ARG A 40 3.69 -2.41 0.46
C ARG A 40 4.13 -0.95 0.38
N ILE A 41 3.95 -0.19 1.47
CA ILE A 41 4.29 1.23 1.47
C ILE A 41 5.80 1.41 1.48
N ASP A 42 6.53 0.60 2.27
CA ASP A 42 7.98 0.71 2.34
C ASP A 42 8.65 0.21 1.06
N GLN A 43 8.15 -0.86 0.42
CA GLN A 43 8.76 -1.33 -0.83
C GLN A 43 8.71 -0.25 -1.92
N LYS A 44 7.54 0.35 -2.17
CA LYS A 44 7.44 1.43 -3.17
C LYS A 44 8.29 2.64 -2.79
N ARG A 45 8.20 3.11 -1.54
CA ARG A 45 9.00 4.25 -1.08
C ARG A 45 10.50 3.99 -1.17
N ARG A 46 10.93 2.79 -0.81
CA ARG A 46 12.33 2.37 -0.84
C ARG A 46 12.83 2.29 -2.27
N THR A 47 12.04 1.75 -3.20
CA THR A 47 12.35 1.78 -4.63
C THR A 47 12.48 3.21 -5.15
N ASP A 48 11.51 4.08 -4.86
CA ASP A 48 11.55 5.48 -5.29
C ASP A 48 12.77 6.23 -4.68
N GLN A 49 13.15 5.90 -3.43
CA GLN A 49 14.34 6.45 -2.78
C GLN A 49 15.64 5.97 -3.43
N LEU A 50 15.73 4.68 -3.78
CA LEU A 50 16.90 4.12 -4.47
C LEU A 50 17.07 4.70 -5.88
N VAL A 51 15.96 4.87 -6.61
CA VAL A 51 15.95 5.55 -7.90
C VAL A 51 16.54 6.95 -7.77
N ARG A 52 16.05 7.75 -6.81
CA ARG A 52 16.56 9.11 -6.57
C ARG A 52 18.04 9.16 -6.22
N GLN A 53 18.54 8.17 -5.48
CA GLN A 53 19.96 8.09 -5.13
C GLN A 53 20.81 7.84 -6.38
N LEU A 54 20.38 6.94 -7.26
CA LEU A 54 21.07 6.65 -8.51
C LEU A 54 21.00 7.83 -9.48
N GLU A 55 19.86 8.53 -9.55
CA GLU A 55 19.71 9.77 -10.32
C GLU A 55 20.63 10.89 -9.81
N ALA A 56 20.76 11.03 -8.49
CA ALA A 56 21.65 12.01 -7.88
C ALA A 56 23.13 11.75 -8.18
N LEU A 57 23.49 10.50 -8.50
CA LEU A 57 24.83 10.11 -8.96
C LEU A 57 25.03 10.34 -10.48
N GLY A 58 24.03 10.85 -11.18
CA GLY A 58 24.08 11.15 -12.62
C GLY A 58 23.65 9.98 -13.51
N HIS A 59 23.06 8.93 -12.97
CA HIS A 59 22.55 7.81 -13.75
C HIS A 59 21.09 8.03 -14.18
N HIS A 60 20.75 7.64 -15.40
CA HIS A 60 19.35 7.50 -15.80
C HIS A 60 18.85 6.12 -15.38
N VAL A 61 17.82 6.06 -14.53
CA VAL A 61 17.31 4.80 -13.96
C VAL A 61 16.07 4.34 -14.69
N THR A 62 16.08 3.09 -15.16
CA THR A 62 14.91 2.40 -15.72
C THR A 62 14.67 1.12 -14.91
N LEU A 63 13.50 0.99 -14.29
CA LEU A 63 13.12 -0.20 -13.54
C LEU A 63 12.41 -1.20 -14.47
N ALA A 64 12.86 -2.46 -14.45
CA ALA A 64 12.22 -3.57 -15.14
C ALA A 64 11.72 -4.61 -14.11
N PRO A 65 10.59 -5.31 -14.36
CA PRO A 65 10.15 -6.43 -13.54
C PRO A 65 11.23 -7.52 -13.50
N ALA A 66 11.41 -8.14 -12.33
CA ALA A 66 12.22 -9.36 -12.24
C ALA A 66 11.47 -10.54 -12.88
N ALA A 67 12.21 -11.48 -13.47
CA ALA A 67 11.70 -12.70 -14.10
C ALA A 67 11.14 -13.70 -13.08
#